data_AF-A0A5C5XIA1-F1
#
_entry.id   AF-A0A5C5XIA1-F1
#
_cell.length_a   1.000
_cell.length_b   1.000
_cell.length_c   1.000
_cell.angle_alpha   90.00
_cell.angle_beta   90.00
_cell.angle_gamma   90.00
#
_symmetry.space_group_name_H-M   'P 1'
#
loop_
_entity.id
_entity.type
_entity.pdbx_description
1 polymer ?
#
loop_
_entity_poly.entity_id
_entity_poly.type
_entity_poly.pdbx_seq_one_letter_code
_entity_poly.pdbx_strand_id
1 'polypeptide(L)'
;MSDLKIDWIYRFAVNGSFPDPFEEVAAICAICEETEYAYLLLSNRSSPPMSAATTGQVVGICTAESGRLLLQATAVVREQPASHSITPNAVTGLYGELADRVFCKIENVQLTGSIPVDESILSAEAQKDLLNGQATVKRLTKATKKPKRAAKQNPVSVAPDLEPIELDSVELQFAIPPDVDEFVVGLDPTAATWESAMTVGTKKMPSFALRIKDGRLSVAESPLALHLTNNDFWQRVNDLKASLTCIDGPCGTNGPRLLDAYSAWADDGCHGTRDSEIQLYREGVGLFWTSQNTVMNFKGPDRWIARSLRLFSESPTIEKIETHPHGAFLFLWHSFGQEGKPPEKSKLAGQDARFAILKKFLPDLTRKMVPDHDAMDSAVAALVAALHRLGLTTSFGTMKNGGLIWMPNISDQVRRNGEN
;
A
#
# COMPACT_ATOMS: atom_id res chain seq x y z
N MET A 1 -43.45 1.25 -8.79
CA MET A 1 -42.05 1.48 -9.19
C MET A 1 -41.61 0.48 -10.26
N SER A 2 -42.41 0.26 -11.30
CA SER A 2 -42.27 -0.92 -12.17
C SER A 2 -41.48 -0.67 -13.46
N ASP A 3 -40.57 0.32 -13.51
CA ASP A 3 -39.64 0.51 -14.65
C ASP A 3 -38.39 1.36 -14.34
N LEU A 4 -38.12 1.70 -13.06
CA LEU A 4 -36.96 2.53 -12.75
C LEU A 4 -35.68 1.69 -12.79
N LYS A 5 -34.94 1.79 -13.89
CA LYS A 5 -33.66 1.10 -14.07
C LYS A 5 -32.57 1.80 -13.25
N ILE A 6 -32.21 1.20 -12.13
CA ILE A 6 -31.11 1.67 -11.29
C ILE A 6 -29.78 1.19 -11.89
N ASP A 7 -28.86 2.12 -12.16
CA ASP A 7 -27.52 1.83 -12.69
C ASP A 7 -26.49 1.58 -11.58
N TRP A 8 -26.67 2.28 -10.45
CA TRP A 8 -25.75 2.26 -9.31
C TRP A 8 -26.52 2.21 -8.01
N ILE A 9 -25.98 1.55 -6.99
CA ILE A 9 -26.43 1.69 -5.60
C ILE A 9 -25.34 2.42 -4.84
N TYR A 10 -25.67 3.45 -4.08
CA TYR A 10 -24.82 4.12 -3.11
C TYR A 10 -25.37 3.85 -1.71
N ARG A 11 -24.56 3.34 -0.77
CA ARG A 11 -24.99 3.00 0.59
C ARG A 11 -24.36 3.96 1.61
N PHE A 12 -25.20 4.68 2.36
CA PHE A 12 -24.80 5.38 3.58
C PHE A 12 -24.64 4.37 4.73
N ALA A 13 -23.56 4.51 5.49
CA ALA A 13 -23.21 3.60 6.58
C ALA A 13 -22.83 4.41 7.82
N VAL A 14 -23.22 3.89 8.99
CA VAL A 14 -22.89 4.46 10.29
C VAL A 14 -21.38 4.59 10.42
N ASN A 15 -20.89 5.77 10.79
CA ASN A 15 -19.49 5.97 11.14
C ASN A 15 -19.35 7.00 12.28
N GLY A 16 -18.19 7.06 12.92
CA GLY A 16 -17.99 7.87 14.13
C GLY A 16 -18.20 9.38 13.97
N SER A 17 -18.15 9.89 12.74
CA SER A 17 -18.46 11.30 12.43
C SER A 17 -19.91 11.53 12.02
N PHE A 18 -20.62 10.46 11.62
CA PHE A 18 -21.97 10.48 11.07
C PHE A 18 -22.76 9.25 11.56
N PRO A 19 -23.42 9.35 12.74
CA PRO A 19 -24.07 8.19 13.34
C PRO A 19 -25.41 7.82 12.70
N ASP A 20 -26.07 8.74 11.99
CA ASP A 20 -27.40 8.52 11.40
C ASP A 20 -27.42 8.67 9.86
N PRO A 21 -27.31 7.54 9.14
CA PRO A 21 -27.46 7.47 7.68
C PRO A 21 -28.78 7.99 7.12
N PHE A 22 -29.87 8.02 7.91
CA PHE A 22 -31.17 8.52 7.45
C PHE A 22 -31.20 10.04 7.42
N GLU A 23 -30.63 10.69 8.44
CA GLU A 23 -30.46 12.15 8.46
C GLU A 23 -29.56 12.61 7.31
N GLU A 24 -28.51 11.86 6.96
CA GLU A 24 -27.65 12.16 5.81
C GLU A 24 -28.42 12.14 4.48
N VAL A 25 -29.31 11.17 4.28
CA VAL A 25 -30.14 11.09 3.06
C VAL A 25 -31.10 12.28 3.00
N ALA A 26 -31.72 12.64 4.12
CA ALA A 26 -32.63 13.79 4.19
C ALA A 26 -31.90 15.10 3.89
N ALA A 27 -30.69 15.30 4.43
CA ALA A 27 -29.86 16.47 4.19
C ALA A 27 -29.47 16.62 2.71
N ILE A 28 -29.12 15.51 2.04
CA ILE A 28 -28.79 15.53 0.60
C ILE A 28 -30.01 15.89 -0.25
N CYS A 29 -31.20 15.41 0.13
CA CYS A 29 -32.44 15.79 -0.54
C CYS A 29 -32.68 17.29 -0.43
N ALA A 30 -32.61 17.84 0.79
CA ALA A 30 -32.79 19.27 1.05
C ALA A 30 -31.78 20.15 0.28
N ILE A 31 -30.50 19.76 0.27
CA ILE A 31 -29.46 20.48 -0.51
C ILE A 31 -29.79 20.47 -2.00
N CYS A 32 -30.21 19.32 -2.54
CA CYS A 32 -30.54 19.22 -3.95
C CYS A 32 -31.79 20.03 -4.31
N GLU A 33 -32.77 20.13 -3.42
CA GLU A 33 -33.95 20.98 -3.58
C GLU A 33 -33.59 22.48 -3.60
N GLU A 34 -32.67 22.91 -2.74
CA GLU A 34 -32.25 24.32 -2.65
C GLU A 34 -31.27 24.75 -3.75
N THR A 35 -30.36 23.85 -4.16
CA THR A 35 -29.22 24.21 -5.04
C THR A 35 -29.26 23.53 -6.40
N GLU A 36 -30.32 22.77 -6.70
CA GLU A 36 -30.52 21.93 -7.90
C GLU A 36 -29.59 20.71 -8.02
N TYR A 37 -28.57 20.57 -7.17
CA TYR A 37 -27.66 19.44 -7.18
C TYR A 37 -27.07 19.16 -5.81
N ALA A 38 -26.58 17.94 -5.61
CA ALA A 38 -25.82 17.54 -4.43
C ALA A 38 -24.58 16.75 -4.85
N TYR A 39 -23.71 16.44 -3.89
CA TYR A 39 -22.50 15.67 -4.13
C TYR A 39 -22.44 14.44 -3.22
N LEU A 40 -22.24 13.27 -3.82
CA LEU A 40 -21.93 12.04 -3.11
C LEU A 40 -20.42 11.91 -2.92
N LEU A 41 -19.98 11.66 -1.69
CA LEU A 41 -18.56 11.46 -1.36
C LEU A 41 -18.07 10.07 -1.80
N LEU A 42 -16.91 10.02 -2.48
CA LEU A 42 -16.31 8.78 -2.98
C LEU A 42 -14.97 8.54 -2.24
N SER A 43 -14.80 7.33 -1.70
CA SER A 43 -13.76 7.01 -0.70
C SER A 43 -12.34 6.80 -1.26
N ASN A 44 -12.12 6.80 -2.58
CA ASN A 44 -10.80 6.52 -3.18
C ASN A 44 -10.51 7.43 -4.40
N ARG A 45 -9.37 8.16 -4.41
CA ARG A 45 -8.93 9.01 -5.53
C ARG A 45 -8.34 8.26 -6.73
N SER A 46 -7.63 7.17 -6.47
CA SER A 46 -6.91 6.41 -7.50
C SER A 46 -7.84 5.60 -8.40
N SER A 47 -8.98 5.16 -7.86
CA SER A 47 -10.02 4.44 -8.59
C SER A 47 -11.38 4.66 -7.91
N PRO A 48 -11.99 5.85 -8.08
CA PRO A 48 -13.19 6.17 -7.33
C PRO A 48 -14.33 5.21 -7.68
N PRO A 49 -15.08 4.72 -6.68
CA PRO A 49 -16.35 4.07 -6.94
C PRO A 49 -17.21 5.06 -7.77
N MET A 50 -17.80 4.62 -8.88
CA MET A 50 -18.47 5.48 -9.88
C MET A 50 -17.58 6.32 -10.83
N SER A 51 -16.26 6.14 -10.89
CA SER A 51 -15.39 6.78 -11.91
C SER A 51 -15.86 6.57 -13.36
N ALA A 52 -16.55 5.45 -13.62
CA ALA A 52 -17.14 5.10 -14.90
C ALA A 52 -18.63 5.48 -15.03
N ALA A 53 -19.17 6.23 -14.07
CA ALA A 53 -20.53 6.73 -14.17
C ALA A 53 -20.62 7.82 -15.24
N THR A 54 -21.73 7.85 -15.95
CA THR A 54 -21.99 8.83 -17.01
C THR A 54 -23.23 9.63 -16.66
N THR A 55 -23.29 10.87 -17.14
CA THR A 55 -24.46 11.74 -17.01
C THR A 55 -25.74 11.01 -17.42
N GLY A 56 -26.81 11.16 -16.63
CA GLY A 56 -28.11 10.54 -16.85
C GLY A 56 -28.29 9.15 -16.23
N GLN A 57 -27.25 8.54 -15.66
CA GLN A 57 -27.39 7.26 -14.95
C GLN A 57 -28.09 7.44 -13.61
N VAL A 58 -28.91 6.45 -13.22
CA VAL A 58 -29.68 6.50 -11.97
C VAL A 58 -28.93 5.83 -10.83
N VAL A 59 -28.85 6.52 -9.70
CA VAL A 59 -28.26 6.04 -8.45
C VAL A 59 -29.37 5.79 -7.43
N GLY A 60 -29.47 4.57 -6.92
CA GLY A 60 -30.26 4.26 -5.74
C GLY A 60 -29.46 4.58 -4.49
N ILE A 61 -29.97 5.48 -3.65
CA ILE A 61 -29.37 5.84 -2.37
C ILE A 61 -30.00 4.98 -1.28
N CYS A 62 -29.17 4.21 -0.59
CA CYS A 62 -29.60 3.19 0.36
C CYS A 62 -29.02 3.39 1.75
N THR A 63 -29.72 2.88 2.76
CA THR A 63 -29.23 2.68 4.13
C THR A 63 -29.33 1.19 4.49
N ALA A 64 -28.76 0.81 5.64
CA ALA A 64 -28.85 -0.54 6.17
C ALA A 64 -29.64 -0.55 7.47
N GLU A 65 -30.61 -1.46 7.60
CA GLU A 65 -31.37 -1.66 8.82
C GLU A 65 -31.62 -3.16 9.02
N SER A 66 -31.39 -3.66 10.24
CA SER A 66 -31.66 -5.06 10.61
C SER A 66 -31.10 -6.10 9.61
N GLY A 67 -29.91 -5.83 9.07
CA GLY A 67 -29.24 -6.71 8.10
C GLY A 67 -29.86 -6.71 6.69
N ARG A 68 -30.63 -5.67 6.33
CA ARG A 68 -31.22 -5.50 5.00
C ARG A 68 -30.84 -4.14 4.40
N LEU A 69 -30.76 -4.10 3.08
CA LEU A 69 -30.52 -2.88 2.32
C LEU A 69 -31.87 -2.23 1.98
N LEU A 70 -32.02 -0.96 2.36
CA LEU A 70 -33.25 -0.18 2.14
C LEU A 70 -32.96 0.98 1.20
N LEU A 71 -33.69 1.06 0.08
CA LEU A 71 -33.69 2.20 -0.83
C LEU A 71 -34.44 3.37 -0.18
N GLN A 72 -33.70 4.45 0.07
CA GLN A 72 -34.20 5.66 0.72
C GLN A 72 -34.49 6.77 -0.27
N ALA A 73 -33.70 6.88 -1.33
CA ALA A 73 -33.90 7.85 -2.40
C ALA A 73 -33.35 7.36 -3.74
N THR A 74 -33.69 8.04 -4.81
CA THR A 74 -33.05 7.92 -6.12
C THR A 74 -32.48 9.25 -6.55
N ALA A 75 -31.42 9.25 -7.36
CA ALA A 75 -30.80 10.45 -7.90
C ALA A 75 -30.24 10.19 -9.30
N VAL A 76 -29.94 11.24 -10.05
CA VAL A 76 -29.38 11.16 -11.40
C VAL A 76 -27.96 11.72 -11.38
N VAL A 77 -27.01 11.02 -12.02
CA VAL A 77 -25.65 11.53 -12.20
C VAL A 77 -25.69 12.74 -13.14
N ARG A 78 -25.25 13.91 -12.68
CA ARG A 78 -25.21 15.13 -13.47
C ARG A 78 -23.89 15.26 -14.23
N GLU A 79 -22.78 14.99 -13.56
CA GLU A 79 -21.44 15.09 -14.12
C GLU A 79 -20.62 13.84 -13.83
N GLN A 80 -19.79 13.43 -14.79
CA GLN A 80 -18.89 12.31 -14.60
C GLN A 80 -17.85 12.63 -13.50
N PRO A 81 -17.63 11.74 -12.52
CA PRO A 81 -16.59 11.95 -11.51
C PRO A 81 -15.20 12.02 -12.15
N ALA A 82 -14.46 13.11 -11.92
CA ALA A 82 -13.10 13.25 -12.41
C ALA A 82 -12.09 12.73 -11.37
N SER A 83 -11.15 11.87 -11.78
CA SER A 83 -10.12 11.27 -10.92
C SER A 83 -9.05 12.26 -10.45
N HIS A 84 -9.02 13.48 -11.01
CA HIS A 84 -7.96 14.48 -10.77
C HIS A 84 -8.48 15.85 -10.31
N SER A 85 -9.78 15.98 -10.04
CA SER A 85 -10.35 17.26 -9.59
C SER A 85 -10.11 17.47 -8.09
N ILE A 86 -9.59 18.64 -7.74
CA ILE A 86 -9.64 19.22 -6.40
C ILE A 86 -11.12 19.34 -6.00
N THR A 87 -11.45 19.11 -4.72
CA THR A 87 -12.79 19.38 -4.19
C THR A 87 -13.26 20.76 -4.65
N PRO A 88 -14.37 20.88 -5.40
CA PRO A 88 -14.78 22.18 -5.91
C PRO A 88 -14.96 23.16 -4.75
N ASN A 89 -14.48 24.40 -4.90
CA ASN A 89 -14.55 25.42 -3.83
C ASN A 89 -15.99 25.72 -3.36
N ALA A 90 -16.98 25.37 -4.17
CA ALA A 90 -18.40 25.51 -3.86
C ALA A 90 -18.96 24.36 -2.99
N VAL A 91 -18.19 23.29 -2.76
CA VAL A 91 -18.59 22.20 -1.88
C VAL A 91 -18.21 22.58 -0.47
N THR A 92 -19.21 22.95 0.32
CA THR A 92 -19.05 23.09 1.78
C THR A 92 -19.20 21.72 2.39
N GLY A 93 -18.22 21.30 3.20
CA GLY A 93 -18.34 20.09 3.97
C GLY A 93 -19.37 20.34 5.05
N LEU A 94 -20.51 19.65 5.00
CA LEU A 94 -21.48 19.74 6.08
C LEU A 94 -20.81 19.38 7.42
N TYR A 95 -19.87 18.43 7.40
CA TYR A 95 -19.12 18.03 8.60
C TYR A 95 -17.71 17.52 8.21
N GLY A 96 -16.66 18.24 8.65
CA GLY A 96 -15.25 17.84 8.48
C GLY A 96 -14.51 18.42 7.25
N GLU A 97 -13.19 18.19 7.20
CA GLU A 97 -12.33 18.68 6.11
C GLU A 97 -12.51 17.87 4.82
N LEU A 98 -12.63 18.57 3.69
CA LEU A 98 -12.87 17.98 2.37
C LEU A 98 -11.60 17.75 1.54
N ALA A 99 -10.43 17.92 2.14
CA ALA A 99 -9.17 17.67 1.46
C ALA A 99 -9.08 16.19 1.04
N ASP A 100 -8.55 15.96 -0.16
CA ASP A 100 -8.26 14.62 -0.65
C ASP A 100 -9.42 13.67 -0.95
N ARG A 101 -10.61 14.23 -1.19
CA ARG A 101 -11.82 13.47 -1.56
C ARG A 101 -12.19 13.59 -3.05
N VAL A 102 -12.98 12.65 -3.57
CA VAL A 102 -13.63 12.73 -4.89
C VAL A 102 -15.13 12.74 -4.68
N PHE A 103 -15.86 13.45 -5.53
CA PHE A 103 -17.30 13.57 -5.43
C PHE A 103 -17.99 13.20 -6.73
N CYS A 104 -19.20 12.63 -6.63
CA CYS A 104 -20.10 12.45 -7.75
C CYS A 104 -21.22 13.49 -7.65
N LYS A 105 -21.30 14.40 -8.62
CA LYS A 105 -22.39 15.38 -8.69
C LYS A 105 -23.67 14.68 -9.13
N ILE A 106 -24.73 14.85 -8.35
CA ILE A 106 -26.04 14.28 -8.58
C ILE A 106 -27.11 15.37 -8.60
N GLU A 107 -28.24 15.09 -9.24
CA GLU A 107 -29.42 15.95 -9.32
C GLU A 107 -30.70 15.12 -9.17
N ASN A 108 -31.85 15.77 -9.06
CA ASN A 108 -33.16 15.13 -8.99
C ASN A 108 -33.25 14.06 -7.90
N VAL A 109 -32.80 14.39 -6.68
CA VAL A 109 -32.89 13.49 -5.53
C VAL A 109 -34.35 13.34 -5.11
N GLN A 110 -34.90 12.12 -5.11
CA GLN A 110 -36.30 11.82 -4.79
C GLN A 110 -36.38 10.75 -3.71
N LEU A 111 -37.01 11.07 -2.57
CA LEU A 111 -37.24 10.11 -1.49
C LEU A 111 -38.21 9.00 -1.91
N THR A 112 -37.89 7.77 -1.53
CA THR A 112 -38.68 6.57 -1.87
C THR A 112 -39.41 5.95 -0.68
N GLY A 113 -39.16 6.41 0.55
CA GLY A 113 -39.88 5.96 1.75
C GLY A 113 -39.42 4.61 2.31
N SER A 114 -38.10 4.37 2.36
CA SER A 114 -37.48 3.17 2.98
C SER A 114 -38.01 1.83 2.45
N ILE A 115 -37.72 1.53 1.18
CA ILE A 115 -38.20 0.30 0.53
C ILE A 115 -37.09 -0.74 0.48
N PRO A 116 -37.32 -2.01 0.87
CA PRO A 116 -36.33 -3.07 0.68
C PRO A 116 -35.88 -3.18 -0.77
N VAL A 117 -34.57 -3.28 -1.01
CA VAL A 117 -34.04 -3.45 -2.37
C VAL A 117 -34.45 -4.82 -2.91
N ASP A 118 -35.15 -4.83 -4.04
CA ASP A 118 -35.64 -6.04 -4.70
C ASP A 118 -34.48 -6.89 -5.24
N GLU A 119 -34.60 -8.22 -5.16
CA GLU A 119 -33.56 -9.13 -5.65
C GLU A 119 -33.33 -9.06 -7.17
N SER A 120 -34.33 -8.58 -7.92
CA SER A 120 -34.20 -8.27 -9.35
C SER A 120 -33.27 -7.07 -9.62
N ILE A 121 -33.09 -6.18 -8.64
CA ILE A 121 -32.18 -5.04 -8.70
C ILE A 121 -30.78 -5.48 -8.22
N LEU A 122 -30.72 -6.17 -7.08
CA LEU A 122 -29.47 -6.69 -6.52
C LEU A 122 -29.75 -8.02 -5.81
N SER A 123 -29.13 -9.12 -6.25
CA SER A 123 -29.31 -10.46 -5.66
C SER A 123 -29.03 -10.48 -4.15
N ALA A 124 -29.69 -11.33 -3.38
CA ALA A 124 -29.50 -11.46 -1.94
C ALA A 124 -28.03 -11.66 -1.49
N GLU A 125 -27.26 -12.46 -2.24
CA GLU A 125 -25.82 -12.65 -1.96
C GLU A 125 -25.04 -11.33 -2.14
N ALA A 126 -25.26 -10.62 -3.24
CA ALA A 126 -24.65 -9.32 -3.48
C ALA A 126 -25.12 -8.22 -2.50
N GLN A 127 -26.36 -8.29 -1.99
CA GLN A 127 -26.82 -7.42 -0.90
C GLN A 127 -26.09 -7.75 0.40
N LYS A 128 -25.95 -9.04 0.73
CA LYS A 128 -25.18 -9.50 1.90
C LYS A 128 -23.71 -9.09 1.81
N ASP A 129 -23.10 -9.16 0.64
CA ASP A 129 -21.75 -8.67 0.38
C ASP A 129 -21.66 -7.14 0.54
N LEU A 130 -22.67 -6.41 0.05
CA LEU A 130 -22.77 -4.95 0.24
C LEU A 130 -22.82 -4.60 1.73
N LEU A 131 -23.46 -5.44 2.54
CA LEU A 131 -23.65 -5.25 3.98
C LEU A 131 -22.44 -5.66 4.82
N ASN A 132 -21.77 -6.77 4.48
CA ASN A 132 -20.68 -7.39 5.26
C ASN A 132 -19.27 -6.86 4.95
N GLY A 133 -19.11 -5.96 3.98
CA GLY A 133 -17.84 -5.31 3.64
C GLY A 133 -18.04 -3.85 3.26
N GLN A 134 -16.98 -3.15 2.82
CA GLN A 134 -17.17 -1.82 2.25
C GLN A 134 -17.53 -1.90 0.77
N ALA A 135 -18.83 -1.92 0.49
CA ALA A 135 -19.34 -1.29 -0.70
C ALA A 135 -20.16 -0.06 -0.29
N THR A 136 -19.59 1.12 -0.51
CA THR A 136 -20.32 2.40 -0.48
C THR A 136 -20.97 2.67 -1.82
N VAL A 137 -20.54 2.01 -2.89
CA VAL A 137 -21.22 2.02 -4.19
C VAL A 137 -21.10 0.65 -4.88
N LYS A 138 -22.17 0.21 -5.57
CA LYS A 138 -22.18 -0.93 -6.48
C LYS A 138 -22.74 -0.53 -7.85
N ARG A 139 -22.07 -0.93 -8.93
CA ARG A 139 -22.63 -0.86 -10.29
C ARG A 139 -23.56 -2.04 -10.53
N LEU A 140 -24.78 -1.77 -11.00
CA LEU A 140 -25.78 -2.78 -11.33
C LEU A 140 -25.84 -3.09 -12.82
N THR A 141 -25.67 -2.08 -13.68
CA THR A 141 -25.63 -2.32 -15.12
C THR A 141 -24.26 -2.84 -15.53
N LYS A 142 -24.22 -4.08 -16.07
CA LYS A 142 -23.02 -4.60 -16.76
C LYS A 142 -22.57 -3.52 -17.74
N ALA A 143 -21.30 -3.13 -17.66
CA ALA A 143 -20.73 -2.23 -18.66
C ALA A 143 -21.09 -2.81 -20.03
N THR A 144 -21.81 -2.05 -20.85
CA THR A 144 -21.80 -2.29 -22.30
C THR A 144 -20.32 -2.37 -22.62
N LYS A 145 -19.84 -3.59 -22.92
CA LYS A 145 -18.48 -3.78 -23.40
C LYS A 145 -18.37 -2.73 -24.48
N LYS A 146 -17.49 -1.73 -24.31
CA LYS A 146 -17.13 -0.87 -25.44
C LYS A 146 -16.95 -1.85 -26.60
N PRO A 147 -17.64 -1.67 -27.74
CA PRO A 147 -17.40 -2.54 -28.89
C PRO A 147 -15.89 -2.61 -28.97
N LYS A 148 -15.33 -3.83 -28.85
CA LYS A 148 -13.89 -4.04 -29.02
C LYS A 148 -13.62 -3.23 -30.26
N ARG A 149 -12.90 -2.10 -30.13
CA ARG A 149 -12.47 -1.34 -31.29
C ARG A 149 -11.94 -2.42 -32.19
N ALA A 150 -12.59 -2.65 -33.33
CA ALA A 150 -12.13 -3.61 -34.32
C ALA A 150 -10.63 -3.35 -34.35
N ALA A 151 -9.86 -4.38 -34.01
CA ALA A 151 -8.45 -4.21 -33.77
C ALA A 151 -7.96 -3.44 -34.99
N LYS A 152 -7.66 -2.14 -34.80
CA LYS A 152 -6.59 -1.58 -35.58
C LYS A 152 -5.52 -2.59 -35.25
N GLN A 153 -5.13 -3.35 -36.26
CA GLN A 153 -3.78 -3.81 -36.36
C GLN A 153 -2.95 -2.54 -36.16
N ASN A 154 -2.77 -2.18 -34.90
CA ASN A 154 -1.59 -1.47 -34.50
C ASN A 154 -0.52 -2.40 -35.07
N PRO A 155 0.34 -1.91 -35.98
CA PRO A 155 1.54 -2.66 -36.31
C PRO A 155 2.07 -3.13 -34.97
N VAL A 156 2.46 -4.41 -34.88
CA VAL A 156 3.11 -4.98 -33.69
C VAL A 156 4.08 -3.91 -33.22
N SER A 157 3.64 -3.14 -32.22
CA SER A 157 4.49 -2.19 -31.55
C SER A 157 5.22 -3.18 -30.68
N VAL A 158 6.32 -3.69 -31.25
CA VAL A 158 7.49 -4.05 -30.49
C VAL A 158 7.50 -3.02 -29.39
N ALA A 159 7.11 -3.42 -28.18
CA ALA A 159 7.27 -2.55 -27.03
C ALA A 159 8.68 -2.04 -27.18
N PRO A 160 8.92 -0.72 -27.26
CA PRO A 160 10.28 -0.21 -27.45
C PRO A 160 11.10 -1.00 -26.45
N ASP A 161 12.11 -1.73 -26.96
CA ASP A 161 13.07 -2.42 -26.11
C ASP A 161 13.44 -1.36 -25.09
N LEU A 162 12.97 -1.53 -23.85
CA LEU A 162 13.18 -0.54 -22.82
C LEU A 162 14.69 -0.47 -22.75
N GLU A 163 15.25 0.65 -23.19
CA GLU A 163 16.68 0.82 -23.21
C GLU A 163 17.18 0.46 -21.80
N PRO A 164 18.21 -0.40 -21.70
CA PRO A 164 18.73 -0.80 -20.42
C PRO A 164 18.96 0.45 -19.59
N ILE A 165 18.44 0.46 -18.35
CA ILE A 165 18.56 1.62 -17.47
C ILE A 165 20.05 1.91 -17.30
N GLU A 166 20.52 3.00 -17.89
CA GLU A 166 21.93 3.41 -17.84
C GLU A 166 22.27 3.95 -16.46
N LEU A 167 22.52 3.06 -15.50
CA LEU A 167 23.12 3.43 -14.22
C LEU A 167 24.66 3.50 -14.31
N ASP A 168 25.26 3.17 -15.46
CA ASP A 168 26.72 3.07 -15.67
C ASP A 168 27.44 4.41 -15.72
N SER A 169 26.70 5.51 -15.88
CA SER A 169 27.21 6.87 -15.79
C SER A 169 27.35 7.39 -14.35
N VAL A 170 26.97 6.59 -13.34
CA VAL A 170 26.96 6.97 -11.94
C VAL A 170 28.02 6.22 -11.13
N GLU A 171 28.87 6.97 -10.43
CA GLU A 171 29.86 6.47 -9.47
C GLU A 171 29.39 6.74 -8.03
N LEU A 172 29.47 5.72 -7.18
CA LEU A 172 29.22 5.82 -5.75
C LEU A 172 30.52 6.18 -5.03
N GLN A 173 30.52 7.29 -4.31
CA GLN A 173 31.65 7.81 -3.55
C GLN A 173 31.27 7.92 -2.09
N PHE A 174 31.39 6.80 -1.36
CA PHE A 174 31.32 6.79 0.09
C PHE A 174 32.47 5.96 0.66
N ALA A 175 33.05 6.43 1.77
CA ALA A 175 34.12 5.74 2.44
C ALA A 175 33.53 4.78 3.49
N ILE A 176 33.84 3.50 3.36
CA ILE A 176 33.58 2.53 4.43
C ILE A 176 34.84 2.50 5.32
N PRO A 177 34.69 2.64 6.65
CA PRO A 177 35.84 2.55 7.55
C PRO A 177 36.56 1.19 7.41
N PRO A 178 37.90 1.16 7.28
CA PRO A 178 38.66 -0.07 7.03
C PRO A 178 38.69 -1.01 8.24
N ASP A 179 38.38 -0.51 9.42
CA ASP A 179 38.37 -1.22 10.70
C ASP A 179 37.04 -1.92 11.01
N VAL A 180 36.01 -1.71 10.19
CA VAL A 180 34.73 -2.42 10.33
C VAL A 180 34.84 -3.79 9.66
N ASP A 181 34.56 -4.86 10.43
CA ASP A 181 34.35 -6.23 9.93
C ASP A 181 33.09 -6.79 10.60
N GLU A 182 31.95 -6.59 9.96
CA GLU A 182 30.66 -7.01 10.50
C GLU A 182 29.72 -7.54 9.42
N PHE A 183 28.80 -8.41 9.85
CA PHE A 183 27.69 -8.86 9.04
C PHE A 183 26.43 -8.06 9.36
N VAL A 184 25.66 -7.76 8.32
CA VAL A 184 24.30 -7.23 8.46
C VAL A 184 23.34 -8.12 7.69
N VAL A 185 22.09 -8.21 8.15
CA VAL A 185 21.09 -9.10 7.57
C VAL A 185 19.82 -8.34 7.25
N GLY A 186 19.32 -8.51 6.02
CA GLY A 186 17.98 -8.09 5.61
C GLY A 186 17.02 -9.27 5.66
N LEU A 187 15.77 -9.02 6.03
CA LEU A 187 14.71 -10.03 6.06
C LEU A 187 13.46 -9.51 5.36
N ASP A 188 12.90 -10.31 4.44
CA ASP A 188 11.52 -10.13 3.97
C ASP A 188 10.63 -11.19 4.66
N PRO A 189 9.93 -10.83 5.74
CA PRO A 189 9.10 -11.78 6.46
C PRO A 189 7.91 -12.19 5.60
N THR A 190 7.51 -13.46 5.74
CA THR A 190 6.29 -13.97 5.12
C THR A 190 5.22 -14.18 6.19
N ALA A 191 3.95 -14.20 5.80
CA ALA A 191 2.85 -14.46 6.72
C ALA A 191 3.08 -15.76 7.55
N ALA A 192 3.01 -15.64 8.87
CA ALA A 192 3.01 -16.77 9.79
C ALA A 192 1.58 -17.30 10.04
N THR A 193 1.43 -18.26 10.95
CA THR A 193 0.13 -18.80 11.37
C THR A 193 -0.20 -18.42 12.81
N TRP A 194 -1.47 -18.13 13.06
CA TRP A 194 -1.98 -17.78 14.39
C TRP A 194 -1.72 -18.87 15.41
N GLU A 195 -1.87 -20.12 14.97
CA GLU A 195 -1.63 -21.34 15.73
C GLU A 195 -0.17 -21.47 16.18
N SER A 196 0.77 -20.91 15.42
CA SER A 196 2.20 -20.87 15.79
C SER A 196 2.58 -19.66 16.63
N ALA A 197 1.62 -18.83 17.05
CA ALA A 197 1.88 -17.53 17.67
C ALA A 197 2.84 -16.66 16.83
N MET A 198 2.64 -16.65 15.51
CA MET A 198 3.46 -15.92 14.53
C MET A 198 4.93 -16.39 14.43
N THR A 199 5.26 -17.62 14.84
CA THR A 199 6.65 -18.12 14.79
C THR A 199 6.94 -19.01 13.56
N VAL A 200 5.91 -19.52 12.88
CA VAL A 200 6.03 -20.43 11.73
C VAL A 200 5.10 -19.99 10.59
N GLY A 201 5.59 -19.98 9.35
CA GLY A 201 4.81 -19.67 8.15
C GLY A 201 4.74 -20.81 7.15
N THR A 202 3.76 -20.77 6.24
CA THR A 202 3.63 -21.76 5.14
C THR A 202 4.55 -21.47 3.96
N LYS A 203 4.91 -20.19 3.76
CA LYS A 203 5.92 -19.72 2.81
C LYS A 203 7.22 -19.45 3.57
N LYS A 204 8.36 -19.88 3.03
CA LYS A 204 9.66 -19.56 3.63
C LYS A 204 9.97 -18.07 3.43
N MET A 205 10.47 -17.42 4.47
CA MET A 205 10.90 -16.01 4.42
C MET A 205 12.37 -15.92 4.00
N PRO A 206 12.72 -15.16 2.95
CA PRO A 206 14.11 -14.97 2.57
C PRO A 206 14.83 -13.98 3.50
N SER A 207 16.04 -14.34 3.90
CA SER A 207 17.01 -13.39 4.45
C SER A 207 18.22 -13.25 3.53
N PHE A 208 18.80 -12.05 3.51
CA PHE A 208 20.00 -11.75 2.73
C PHE A 208 21.09 -11.19 3.64
N ALA A 209 22.30 -11.74 3.55
CA ALA A 209 23.44 -11.33 4.37
C ALA A 209 24.49 -10.60 3.55
N LEU A 210 24.91 -9.44 4.05
CA LEU A 210 26.03 -8.65 3.54
C LEU A 210 27.14 -8.57 4.57
N ARG A 211 28.38 -8.42 4.09
CA ARG A 211 29.54 -8.16 4.93
C ARG A 211 30.12 -6.79 4.62
N ILE A 212 30.33 -6.00 5.66
CA ILE A 212 31.07 -4.74 5.62
C ILE A 212 32.48 -5.06 6.09
N LYS A 213 33.47 -4.98 5.19
CA LYS A 213 34.86 -5.33 5.50
C LYS A 213 35.87 -4.62 4.60
N ASP A 214 36.99 -4.19 5.17
CA ASP A 214 38.16 -3.67 4.45
C ASP A 214 37.79 -2.52 3.49
N GLY A 215 36.90 -1.64 3.95
CA GLY A 215 36.40 -0.51 3.16
C GLY A 215 35.45 -0.90 2.02
N ARG A 216 34.85 -2.10 2.06
CA ARG A 216 33.97 -2.61 1.01
C ARG A 216 32.71 -3.24 1.56
N LEU A 217 31.64 -3.15 0.77
CA LEU A 217 30.42 -3.94 0.94
C LEU A 217 30.50 -5.15 0.00
N SER A 218 30.24 -6.34 0.53
CA SER A 218 30.27 -7.58 -0.24
C SER A 218 29.11 -8.50 0.13
N VAL A 219 28.74 -9.38 -0.80
CA VAL A 219 27.80 -10.47 -0.51
C VAL A 219 28.49 -11.50 0.39
N ALA A 220 27.79 -12.02 1.41
CA ALA A 220 28.31 -13.13 2.19
C ALA A 220 28.46 -14.39 1.32
N GLU A 221 29.26 -15.37 1.74
CA GLU A 221 29.50 -16.62 0.99
C GLU A 221 28.20 -17.39 0.69
N SER A 222 27.26 -17.40 1.64
CA SER A 222 25.90 -17.91 1.47
C SER A 222 24.91 -16.79 1.73
N PRO A 223 24.70 -15.87 0.77
CA PRO A 223 24.05 -14.60 1.06
C PRO A 223 22.54 -14.78 1.28
N LEU A 224 21.88 -15.63 0.50
CA LEU A 224 20.46 -15.94 0.64
C LEU A 224 20.23 -17.17 1.53
N ALA A 225 19.30 -17.09 2.48
CA ALA A 225 18.70 -18.26 3.11
C ALA A 225 17.19 -18.13 3.20
N LEU A 226 16.51 -19.27 3.29
CA LEU A 226 15.06 -19.38 3.31
C LEU A 226 14.60 -20.01 4.61
N HIS A 227 13.87 -19.25 5.43
CA HIS A 227 13.52 -19.63 6.78
C HIS A 227 12.07 -20.04 6.91
N LEU A 228 11.82 -21.18 7.57
CA LEU A 228 10.45 -21.58 7.89
C LEU A 228 9.97 -20.97 9.21
N THR A 229 10.88 -20.84 10.18
CA THR A 229 10.58 -20.38 11.54
C THR A 229 11.40 -19.13 11.90
N ASN A 230 10.91 -18.34 12.87
CA ASN A 230 11.68 -17.21 13.38
C ASN A 230 12.98 -17.67 14.05
N ASN A 231 12.96 -18.83 14.73
CA ASN A 231 14.15 -19.37 15.38
C ASN A 231 15.25 -19.74 14.38
N ASP A 232 14.89 -20.32 13.23
CA ASP A 232 15.84 -20.63 12.15
C ASP A 232 16.50 -19.36 11.60
N PHE A 233 15.73 -18.28 11.47
CA PHE A 233 16.28 -16.97 11.12
C PHE A 233 17.23 -16.42 12.19
N TRP A 234 16.81 -16.38 13.46
CA TRP A 234 17.66 -15.86 14.54
C TRP A 234 18.91 -16.71 14.76
N GLN A 235 18.84 -18.03 14.57
CA GLN A 235 20.01 -18.90 14.59
C GLN A 235 21.02 -18.47 13.53
N ARG A 236 20.58 -18.23 12.28
CA ARG A 236 21.46 -17.72 11.22
C ARG A 236 22.07 -16.36 11.56
N VAL A 237 21.28 -15.44 12.11
CA VAL A 237 21.78 -14.11 12.53
C VAL A 237 22.88 -14.26 13.59
N ASN A 238 22.71 -15.16 14.56
CA ASN A 238 23.70 -15.47 15.58
C ASN A 238 24.95 -16.17 15.00
N ASP A 239 24.77 -17.14 14.11
CA ASP A 239 25.87 -17.88 13.47
C ASP A 239 26.76 -16.95 12.64
N LEU A 240 26.16 -15.99 11.94
CA LEU A 240 26.86 -14.93 11.22
C LEU A 240 27.46 -13.87 12.15
N LYS A 241 27.06 -13.85 13.43
CA LYS A 241 27.36 -12.76 14.38
C LYS A 241 26.99 -11.40 13.79
N ALA A 242 25.82 -11.31 13.17
CA ALA A 242 25.39 -10.08 12.55
C ALA A 242 25.16 -9.00 13.61
N SER A 243 25.68 -7.80 13.35
CA SER A 243 25.57 -6.67 14.27
C SER A 243 24.22 -5.98 14.18
N LEU A 244 23.57 -6.02 13.01
CA LEU A 244 22.31 -5.36 12.75
C LEU A 244 21.44 -6.15 11.76
N THR A 245 20.13 -6.15 12.05
CA THR A 245 19.10 -6.73 11.19
C THR A 245 18.12 -5.65 10.70
N CYS A 246 17.85 -5.60 9.40
CA CYS A 246 16.79 -4.77 8.83
C CYS A 246 15.63 -5.65 8.34
N ILE A 247 14.42 -5.34 8.80
CA ILE A 247 13.21 -6.13 8.50
C ILE A 247 12.31 -5.33 7.55
N ASP A 248 11.83 -5.96 6.47
CA ASP A 248 10.74 -5.45 5.64
C ASP A 248 9.41 -5.59 6.41
N GLY A 249 8.95 -4.48 6.95
CA GLY A 249 7.61 -4.40 7.54
C GLY A 249 7.55 -3.63 8.85
N PRO A 250 6.32 -3.28 9.28
CA PRO A 250 6.09 -2.32 10.36
C PRO A 250 6.72 -2.72 11.70
N CYS A 251 7.43 -1.77 12.31
CA CYS A 251 7.88 -1.77 13.70
C CYS A 251 6.92 -0.95 14.59
N GLY A 252 6.88 -1.31 15.87
CA GLY A 252 5.85 -0.87 16.82
C GLY A 252 5.80 0.64 17.09
N THR A 253 4.58 1.18 17.09
CA THR A 253 3.84 1.76 18.26
C THR A 253 2.47 2.32 17.87
N ASN A 254 2.13 2.36 16.57
CA ASN A 254 0.80 2.71 16.02
C ASN A 254 0.35 1.75 14.90
N GLY A 255 1.11 0.68 14.64
CA GLY A 255 0.58 -0.50 13.96
C GLY A 255 -0.24 -1.34 14.94
N PRO A 256 -1.17 -2.18 14.44
CA PRO A 256 -2.03 -3.01 15.27
C PRO A 256 -1.20 -3.86 16.24
N ARG A 257 -1.48 -3.76 17.55
CA ARG A 257 -0.73 -4.46 18.60
C ARG A 257 -1.17 -5.92 18.69
N LEU A 258 -0.21 -6.83 18.83
CA LEU A 258 -0.45 -8.19 19.34
C LEU A 258 -0.61 -8.11 20.86
N LEU A 259 -1.72 -8.57 21.41
CA LEU A 259 -1.91 -8.68 22.85
C LEU A 259 -1.13 -9.88 23.41
N ASP A 260 -0.58 -9.74 24.61
CA ASP A 260 0.26 -10.74 25.29
C ASP A 260 -0.45 -12.08 25.53
N ALA A 261 -1.78 -12.13 25.46
CA ALA A 261 -2.56 -13.32 25.79
C ALA A 261 -2.84 -14.27 24.62
N TYR A 262 -3.22 -13.82 23.40
CA TYR A 262 -3.60 -14.72 22.30
C TYR A 262 -3.60 -14.04 20.92
N SER A 263 -3.55 -14.90 19.90
CA SER A 263 -3.71 -14.79 18.44
C SER A 263 -4.91 -13.98 17.88
N ALA A 264 -5.53 -13.09 18.66
CA ALA A 264 -6.60 -12.24 18.18
C ALA A 264 -6.10 -10.80 18.09
N TRP A 265 -6.20 -10.25 16.88
CA TRP A 265 -6.03 -8.83 16.60
C TRP A 265 -6.95 -7.99 17.48
N ALA A 266 -6.45 -6.85 17.95
CA ALA A 266 -7.25 -5.87 18.67
C ALA A 266 -8.03 -5.02 17.64
N ASP A 267 -9.34 -5.23 17.53
CA ASP A 267 -10.23 -4.49 16.60
C ASP A 267 -10.21 -2.96 16.85
N ASP A 268 -9.78 -2.54 18.04
CA ASP A 268 -9.66 -1.16 18.53
C ASP A 268 -8.28 -0.53 18.29
N GLY A 269 -7.26 -1.31 17.90
CA GLY A 269 -5.89 -0.84 17.64
C GLY A 269 -5.63 -0.25 16.24
N CYS A 270 -6.68 -0.04 15.44
CA CYS A 270 -6.57 0.13 13.97
C CYS A 270 -6.82 1.55 13.44
N HIS A 271 -6.78 2.58 14.28
CA HIS A 271 -7.09 3.97 13.88
C HIS A 271 -5.88 4.88 13.70
N GLY A 272 -4.65 4.36 13.81
CA GLY A 272 -3.44 5.17 13.69
C GLY A 272 -2.90 5.25 12.26
N THR A 273 -2.82 6.45 11.69
CA THR A 273 -1.81 6.76 10.67
C THR A 273 -0.44 6.80 11.35
N ARG A 274 0.57 6.09 10.84
CA ARG A 274 1.95 6.22 11.34
C ARG A 274 2.54 7.53 10.83
N ASP A 275 3.22 8.27 11.71
CA ASP A 275 3.92 9.50 11.30
C ASP A 275 4.95 9.23 10.19
N SER A 276 5.61 8.07 10.25
CA SER A 276 6.58 7.63 9.23
C SER A 276 5.94 7.50 7.85
N GLU A 277 4.75 6.90 7.76
CA GLU A 277 4.02 6.73 6.52
C GLU A 277 3.50 8.07 5.97
N ILE A 278 3.03 8.97 6.85
CA ILE A 278 2.64 10.34 6.45
C ILE A 278 3.83 11.09 5.87
N GLN A 279 4.99 11.02 6.54
CA GLN A 279 6.19 11.71 6.07
C GLN A 279 6.68 11.11 4.74
N LEU A 280 6.73 9.79 4.62
CA LEU A 280 7.09 9.12 3.36
C LEU A 280 6.12 9.46 2.21
N TYR A 281 4.82 9.55 2.49
CA TYR A 281 3.85 9.98 1.49
C TYR A 281 4.12 11.40 0.97
N ARG A 282 4.59 12.31 1.83
CA ARG A 282 5.00 13.67 1.43
C ARG A 282 6.24 13.66 0.54
N GLU A 283 7.13 12.67 0.71
CA GLU A 283 8.28 12.41 -0.17
C GLU A 283 7.88 11.67 -1.48
N GLY A 284 6.58 11.58 -1.79
CA GLY A 284 6.08 10.88 -2.97
C GLY A 284 6.12 9.35 -2.86
N VAL A 285 6.48 8.82 -1.69
CA VAL A 285 6.51 7.39 -1.41
C VAL A 285 5.16 6.97 -0.84
N GLY A 286 4.24 6.68 -1.75
CA GLY A 286 2.97 6.05 -1.43
C GLY A 286 3.19 4.60 -1.03
N LEU A 287 3.41 4.35 0.26
CA LEU A 287 3.42 2.98 0.78
C LEU A 287 2.02 2.38 0.64
N PHE A 288 1.98 1.06 0.40
CA PHE A 288 0.72 0.33 0.54
C PHE A 288 0.30 0.52 1.99
N TRP A 289 -0.71 1.36 2.20
CA TRP A 289 -1.33 1.48 3.48
C TRP A 289 -1.67 0.06 3.91
N THR A 290 -1.13 -0.41 5.02
CA THR A 290 -1.86 -1.35 5.88
C THR A 290 -3.03 -0.59 6.52
N SER A 291 -3.79 0.14 5.69
CA SER A 291 -5.11 0.61 6.03
C SER A 291 -5.89 -0.60 6.50
N GLN A 292 -6.84 -0.38 7.40
CA GLN A 292 -7.83 -1.38 7.78
C GLN A 292 -8.34 -2.12 6.53
N ASN A 293 -8.54 -1.42 5.41
CA ASN A 293 -8.99 -2.00 4.14
C ASN A 293 -8.00 -3.02 3.54
N THR A 294 -6.69 -2.78 3.59
CA THR A 294 -5.69 -3.75 3.10
C THR A 294 -5.59 -4.97 4.02
N VAL A 295 -5.55 -4.74 5.33
CA VAL A 295 -5.48 -5.81 6.34
C VAL A 295 -6.73 -6.69 6.26
N MET A 296 -7.91 -6.08 6.12
CA MET A 296 -9.19 -6.79 6.10
C MET A 296 -9.48 -7.49 4.76
N ASN A 297 -8.98 -6.99 3.63
CA ASN A 297 -9.30 -7.53 2.30
C ASN A 297 -8.25 -8.45 1.70
N PHE A 298 -7.02 -8.43 2.19
CA PHE A 298 -5.98 -9.34 1.74
C PHE A 298 -5.81 -10.45 2.77
N LYS A 299 -5.79 -11.70 2.33
CA LYS A 299 -5.53 -12.82 3.22
C LYS A 299 -4.03 -12.92 3.50
N GLY A 300 -3.59 -12.55 4.70
CA GLY A 300 -2.20 -12.72 5.12
C GLY A 300 -1.39 -11.46 5.48
N PRO A 301 -1.72 -10.22 5.03
CA PRO A 301 -1.02 -9.03 5.52
C PRO A 301 -1.13 -8.84 7.03
N ASP A 302 -2.27 -9.20 7.62
CA ASP A 302 -2.45 -9.29 9.06
C ASP A 302 -1.38 -10.19 9.72
N ARG A 303 -1.21 -11.40 9.21
CA ARG A 303 -0.23 -12.37 9.72
C ARG A 303 1.21 -12.01 9.38
N TRP A 304 1.43 -11.26 8.31
CA TRP A 304 2.72 -10.70 7.94
C TRP A 304 3.15 -9.61 8.91
N ILE A 305 2.30 -8.60 9.14
CA ILE A 305 2.52 -7.51 10.11
C ILE A 305 2.78 -8.07 11.50
N ALA A 306 1.91 -8.98 11.95
CA ALA A 306 2.02 -9.60 13.25
C ALA A 306 3.32 -10.41 13.41
N ARG A 307 3.78 -11.09 12.34
CA ARG A 307 5.07 -11.75 12.34
C ARG A 307 6.23 -10.75 12.41
N SER A 308 6.18 -9.66 11.66
CA SER A 308 7.21 -8.61 11.72
C SER A 308 7.32 -8.04 13.14
N LEU A 309 6.20 -7.70 13.77
CA LEU A 309 6.16 -7.24 15.17
C LEU A 309 6.73 -8.28 16.14
N ARG A 310 6.43 -9.56 15.93
CA ARG A 310 6.99 -10.66 16.73
C ARG A 310 8.51 -10.78 16.56
N LEU A 311 9.02 -10.67 15.33
CA LEU A 311 10.45 -10.67 15.06
C LEU A 311 11.14 -9.48 15.75
N PHE A 312 10.54 -8.28 15.70
CA PHE A 312 11.11 -7.11 16.39
C PHE A 312 11.20 -7.29 17.91
N SER A 313 10.25 -7.99 18.55
CA SER A 313 10.27 -8.23 20.00
C SER A 313 11.20 -9.38 20.43
N GLU A 314 11.53 -10.29 19.51
CA GLU A 314 12.49 -11.37 19.73
C GLU A 314 13.95 -10.87 19.65
N SER A 315 14.90 -11.60 20.25
CA SER A 315 16.34 -11.29 20.19
C SER A 315 16.70 -9.84 20.57
N PRO A 316 16.42 -9.39 21.82
CA PRO A 316 16.58 -8.00 22.23
C PRO A 316 18.03 -7.50 22.21
N THR A 317 19.01 -8.40 22.15
CA THR A 317 20.45 -8.08 22.08
C THR A 317 20.94 -7.74 20.67
N ILE A 318 20.16 -8.05 19.63
CA ILE A 318 20.49 -7.73 18.24
C ILE A 318 19.81 -6.42 17.87
N GLU A 319 20.57 -5.46 17.35
CA GLU A 319 20.05 -4.20 16.84
C GLU A 319 19.15 -4.46 15.63
N LYS A 320 17.96 -3.83 15.62
CA LYS A 320 16.94 -4.04 14.58
C LYS A 320 16.40 -2.71 14.09
N ILE A 321 16.29 -2.56 12.78
CA ILE A 321 15.64 -1.42 12.13
C ILE A 321 14.59 -1.89 11.13
N GLU A 322 13.64 -1.02 10.81
CA GLU A 322 12.65 -1.24 9.76
C GLU A 322 13.04 -0.50 8.49
N THR A 323 12.75 -1.13 7.34
CA THR A 323 12.63 -0.42 6.07
C THR A 323 11.38 -0.87 5.31
N HIS A 324 11.10 -0.18 4.22
CA HIS A 324 10.14 -0.62 3.22
C HIS A 324 10.84 -0.73 1.86
N PRO A 325 11.07 -1.94 1.32
CA PRO A 325 11.84 -2.16 0.09
C PRO A 325 11.40 -1.32 -1.11
N HIS A 326 10.09 -1.14 -1.31
CA HIS A 326 9.59 -0.24 -2.35
C HIS A 326 10.08 1.21 -2.18
N GLY A 327 10.02 1.74 -0.95
CA GLY A 327 10.52 3.07 -0.62
C GLY A 327 12.04 3.13 -0.80
N ALA A 328 12.78 2.16 -0.27
CA ALA A 328 14.22 2.09 -0.42
C ALA A 328 14.66 2.12 -1.90
N PHE A 329 14.02 1.31 -2.75
CA PHE A 329 14.29 1.35 -4.20
C PHE A 329 13.93 2.67 -4.86
N LEU A 330 12.87 3.35 -4.41
CA LEU A 330 12.47 4.65 -4.95
C LEU A 330 13.49 5.74 -4.57
N PHE A 331 13.97 5.77 -3.33
CA PHE A 331 15.03 6.69 -2.89
C PHE A 331 16.33 6.45 -3.66
N LEU A 332 16.73 5.19 -3.86
CA LEU A 332 17.92 4.85 -4.66
C LEU A 332 17.74 5.21 -6.14
N TRP A 333 16.54 4.99 -6.70
CA TRP A 333 16.18 5.37 -8.07
C TRP A 333 16.39 6.88 -8.29
N HIS A 334 15.85 7.70 -7.38
CA HIS A 334 16.01 9.17 -7.43
C HIS A 334 17.45 9.60 -7.18
N SER A 335 18.16 8.94 -6.25
CA SER A 335 19.57 9.23 -5.98
C SER A 335 20.44 9.02 -7.22
N PHE A 336 20.08 8.06 -8.08
CA PHE A 336 20.73 7.84 -9.38
C PHE A 336 20.20 8.73 -10.52
N GLY A 337 19.47 9.78 -10.19
CA GLY A 337 19.01 10.78 -11.15
C GLY A 337 17.84 10.36 -12.02
N GLN A 338 17.23 9.22 -11.72
CA GLN A 338 16.06 8.76 -12.46
C GLN A 338 14.80 9.49 -11.97
N GLU A 339 13.92 9.85 -12.89
CA GLU A 339 12.64 10.49 -12.55
C GLU A 339 11.53 9.46 -12.30
N GLY A 340 10.46 9.90 -11.64
CA GLY A 340 9.25 9.10 -11.48
C GLY A 340 9.41 7.88 -10.57
N LYS A 341 8.72 6.79 -10.89
CA LYS A 341 8.74 5.54 -10.11
C LYS A 341 9.51 4.46 -10.88
N PRO A 342 10.25 3.57 -10.20
CA PRO A 342 10.86 2.42 -10.85
C PRO A 342 9.75 1.53 -11.46
N PRO A 343 10.03 0.80 -12.55
CA PRO A 343 9.05 -0.10 -13.16
C PRO A 343 8.50 -1.14 -12.16
N GLU A 344 7.29 -1.64 -12.42
CA GLU A 344 6.60 -2.58 -11.52
C GLU A 344 7.45 -3.81 -11.19
N LYS A 345 7.57 -4.14 -9.89
CA LYS A 345 8.44 -5.24 -9.42
C LYS A 345 8.03 -6.64 -9.91
N SER A 346 6.77 -6.81 -10.29
CA SER A 346 6.24 -8.05 -10.86
C SER A 346 6.63 -8.25 -12.34
N LYS A 347 7.11 -7.21 -13.02
CA LYS A 347 7.54 -7.25 -14.43
C LYS A 347 9.05 -7.43 -14.53
N LEU A 348 9.52 -8.11 -15.58
CA LEU A 348 10.96 -8.35 -15.81
C LEU A 348 11.77 -7.05 -15.78
N ALA A 349 11.33 -6.01 -16.48
CA ALA A 349 11.98 -4.69 -16.47
C ALA A 349 12.12 -4.07 -15.06
N GLY A 350 11.13 -4.29 -14.18
CA GLY A 350 11.22 -3.83 -12.79
C GLY A 350 12.15 -4.67 -11.93
N GLN A 351 12.31 -5.95 -12.25
CA GLN A 351 13.32 -6.82 -11.63
C GLN A 351 14.73 -6.51 -12.15
N ASP A 352 14.86 -6.10 -13.41
CA ASP A 352 16.08 -5.57 -14.03
C ASP A 352 16.53 -4.26 -13.39
N ALA A 353 15.63 -3.29 -13.27
CA ALA A 353 15.91 -2.03 -12.58
C ALA A 353 16.45 -2.22 -11.16
N ARG A 354 15.76 -3.01 -10.34
CA ARG A 354 16.12 -3.24 -8.93
C ARG A 354 17.44 -3.99 -8.77
N PHE A 355 17.68 -4.98 -9.61
CA PHE A 355 18.95 -5.69 -9.63
C PHE A 355 20.11 -4.79 -10.05
N ALA A 356 19.91 -3.94 -11.07
CA ALA A 356 20.91 -2.98 -11.51
C ALA A 356 21.27 -2.00 -10.39
N ILE A 357 20.28 -1.50 -9.63
CA ILE A 357 20.48 -0.69 -8.43
C ILE A 357 21.35 -1.45 -7.41
N LEU A 358 20.95 -2.67 -7.01
CA LEU A 358 21.70 -3.44 -6.01
C LEU A 358 23.14 -3.72 -6.45
N LYS A 359 23.35 -4.00 -7.74
CA LYS A 359 24.66 -4.30 -8.32
C LYS A 359 25.63 -3.11 -8.26
N LYS A 360 25.14 -1.87 -8.16
CA LYS A 360 26.00 -0.69 -7.94
C LYS A 360 26.70 -0.73 -6.58
N PHE A 361 26.03 -1.26 -5.56
CA PHE A 361 26.59 -1.43 -4.23
C PHE A 361 27.27 -2.78 -4.05
N LEU A 362 26.84 -3.79 -4.82
CA LEU A 362 27.25 -5.18 -4.69
C LEU A 362 27.72 -5.72 -6.06
N PRO A 363 28.95 -5.42 -6.50
CA PRO A 363 29.45 -5.81 -7.82
C PRO A 363 29.38 -7.33 -8.09
N ASP A 364 29.57 -8.13 -7.04
CA ASP A 364 29.58 -9.59 -7.07
C ASP A 364 28.16 -10.21 -7.01
N LEU A 365 27.10 -9.38 -6.95
CA LEU A 365 25.73 -9.85 -6.94
C LEU A 365 25.35 -10.53 -8.26
N THR A 366 24.75 -11.72 -8.16
CA THR A 366 24.25 -12.47 -9.31
C THR A 366 22.75 -12.73 -9.19
N ARG A 367 22.07 -12.91 -10.32
CA ARG A 367 20.63 -13.25 -10.37
C ARG A 367 20.28 -14.51 -9.59
N LYS A 368 21.21 -15.47 -9.49
CA LYS A 368 21.00 -16.70 -8.72
C LYS A 368 20.88 -16.45 -7.22
N MET A 369 21.50 -15.38 -6.72
CA MET A 369 21.44 -14.99 -5.31
C MET A 369 20.12 -14.28 -4.97
N VAL A 370 19.44 -13.68 -5.95
CA VAL A 370 18.15 -12.99 -5.81
C VAL A 370 17.16 -13.51 -6.86
N PRO A 371 16.71 -14.77 -6.72
CA PRO A 371 15.95 -15.47 -7.77
C PRO A 371 14.53 -14.94 -7.98
N ASP A 372 13.98 -14.22 -7.01
CA ASP A 372 12.64 -13.65 -7.04
C ASP A 372 12.57 -12.27 -6.36
N HIS A 373 11.38 -11.69 -6.33
CA HIS A 373 11.17 -10.36 -5.77
C HIS A 373 11.26 -10.32 -4.24
N ASP A 374 10.90 -11.40 -3.54
CA ASP A 374 11.00 -11.47 -2.07
C ASP A 374 12.49 -11.50 -1.66
N ALA A 375 13.31 -12.29 -2.37
CA ALA A 375 14.76 -12.30 -2.17
C ALA A 375 15.40 -10.95 -2.47
N MET A 376 14.91 -10.23 -3.48
CA MET A 376 15.38 -8.89 -3.83
C MET A 376 14.96 -7.84 -2.79
N ASP A 377 13.77 -7.96 -2.22
CA ASP A 377 13.27 -7.14 -1.13
C ASP A 377 14.11 -7.38 0.15
N SER A 378 14.47 -8.62 0.46
CA SER A 378 15.42 -8.94 1.55
C SER A 378 16.84 -8.42 1.29
N ALA A 379 17.31 -8.42 0.04
CA ALA A 379 18.62 -7.90 -0.33
C ALA A 379 18.71 -6.38 -0.19
N VAL A 380 17.66 -5.64 -0.58
CA VAL A 380 17.64 -4.19 -0.36
C VAL A 380 17.48 -3.85 1.12
N ALA A 381 16.76 -4.65 1.91
CA ALA A 381 16.72 -4.49 3.35
C ALA A 381 18.13 -4.65 3.97
N ALA A 382 18.91 -5.64 3.51
CA ALA A 382 20.29 -5.82 3.94
C ALA A 382 21.18 -4.64 3.52
N LEU A 383 20.95 -4.07 2.34
CA LEU A 383 21.64 -2.85 1.90
C LEU A 383 21.29 -1.66 2.79
N VAL A 384 20.01 -1.46 3.16
CA VAL A 384 19.60 -0.40 4.09
C VAL A 384 20.26 -0.60 5.46
N ALA A 385 20.35 -1.83 5.94
CA ALA A 385 21.10 -2.19 7.14
C ALA A 385 22.56 -1.72 7.05
N ALA A 386 23.24 -2.01 5.94
CA ALA A 386 24.62 -1.60 5.72
C ALA A 386 24.77 -0.07 5.66
N LEU A 387 23.91 0.60 4.89
CA LEU A 387 23.92 2.07 4.78
C LEU A 387 23.64 2.72 6.13
N HIS A 388 22.79 2.13 6.97
CA HIS A 388 22.51 2.63 8.32
C HIS A 388 23.77 2.63 9.18
N ARG A 389 24.55 1.54 9.15
CA ARG A 389 25.86 1.45 9.84
C ARG A 389 26.86 2.49 9.36
N LEU A 390 26.74 2.91 8.10
CA LEU A 390 27.57 3.96 7.49
C LEU A 390 27.02 5.38 7.70
N GLY A 391 25.89 5.55 8.41
CA GLY A 391 25.24 6.86 8.58
C GLY A 391 24.59 7.41 7.30
N LEU A 392 24.37 6.55 6.30
CA LEU A 392 23.83 6.89 4.97
C LEU A 392 22.34 6.58 4.85
N THR A 393 21.61 6.75 5.94
CA THR A 393 20.15 6.58 5.99
C THR A 393 19.51 7.77 6.68
N THR A 394 18.27 8.07 6.30
CA THR A 394 17.41 8.99 7.02
C THR A 394 16.23 8.23 7.60
N SER A 395 15.77 8.64 8.78
CA SER A 395 14.62 8.05 9.46
C SER A 395 13.36 8.88 9.23
N PHE A 396 12.25 8.19 9.00
CA PHE A 396 10.92 8.79 8.93
C PHE A 396 10.08 8.33 10.13
N GLY A 397 9.30 9.24 10.69
CA GLY A 397 8.42 9.01 11.84
C GLY A 397 9.05 9.34 13.19
N THR A 398 8.44 8.83 14.26
CA THR A 398 8.97 8.96 15.62
C THR A 398 8.72 7.69 16.42
N MET A 399 9.62 7.37 17.35
CA MET A 399 9.45 6.21 18.25
C MET A 399 8.14 6.27 19.05
N LYS A 400 7.63 7.48 19.34
CA LYS A 400 6.37 7.70 20.06
C LYS A 400 5.15 7.37 19.20
N ASN A 401 5.21 7.63 17.89
CA ASN A 401 4.05 7.62 17.00
C ASN A 401 4.18 6.57 15.89
N GLY A 402 4.58 5.35 16.24
CA GLY A 402 4.60 4.22 15.31
C GLY A 402 5.97 3.78 14.84
N GLY A 403 7.04 4.18 15.50
CA GLY A 403 8.39 3.74 15.18
C GLY A 403 9.05 4.53 14.04
N LEU A 404 10.23 4.07 13.63
CA LEU A 404 11.05 4.71 12.61
C LEU A 404 11.19 3.79 11.40
N ILE A 405 10.98 4.33 10.20
CA ILE A 405 11.29 3.65 8.94
C ILE A 405 12.53 4.29 8.36
N TRP A 406 13.55 3.49 8.06
CA TRP A 406 14.82 3.96 7.52
C TRP A 406 14.85 3.81 6.00
N MET A 407 15.24 4.88 5.32
CA MET A 407 15.46 4.91 3.87
C MET A 407 16.90 5.32 3.55
N PRO A 408 17.46 4.88 2.41
CA PRO A 408 18.74 5.36 1.92
C PRO A 408 18.76 6.89 1.76
N ASN A 409 19.85 7.51 2.21
CA ASN A 409 20.15 8.92 1.96
C ASN A 409 21.59 9.03 1.46
N ILE A 410 21.75 8.97 0.14
CA ILE A 410 23.07 8.87 -0.52
C ILE A 410 23.27 9.90 -1.62
N SER A 411 22.39 10.90 -1.72
CA SER A 411 22.45 11.89 -2.82
C SER A 411 23.81 12.58 -2.91
N ASP A 412 24.41 12.91 -1.76
CA ASP A 412 25.75 13.53 -1.68
C ASP A 412 26.90 12.56 -2.00
N GLN A 413 26.60 11.26 -2.10
CA GLN A 413 27.57 10.20 -2.38
C GLN A 413 27.50 9.73 -3.83
N VAL A 414 26.65 10.34 -4.67
CA VAL A 414 26.47 9.99 -6.07
C VAL A 414 27.13 11.04 -6.94
N ARG A 415 28.17 10.65 -7.70
CA ARG A 415 28.77 11.50 -8.74
C ARG A 415 28.35 11.03 -10.13
N ARG A 416 27.96 11.98 -10.98
CA ARG A 416 27.67 11.73 -12.39
C ARG A 416 28.90 12.02 -13.22
N ASN A 417 29.22 11.13 -14.15
CA ASN A 417 30.30 11.34 -15.10
C ASN A 417 30.07 12.65 -15.87
N GLY A 418 30.94 13.64 -15.66
CA GLY A 418 30.88 14.94 -16.36
C GLY A 418 30.45 16.14 -15.49
N GLU A 419 30.09 15.93 -14.22
CA GLU A 419 29.88 17.01 -13.24
C GLU A 419 31.15 17.14 -12.38
N ASN A 420 31.86 18.28 -12.49
CA ASN A 420 33.06 18.63 -11.71
C ASN A 420 32.69 19.18 -10.33
#